data_AF-A0A382YKY2-F1
#
_entry.id   AF-A0A382YKY2-F1
#
_cell.length_a   1.000
_cell.length_b   1.000
_cell.length_c   1.000
_cell.angle_alpha   90.00
_cell.angle_beta   90.00
_cell.angle_gamma   90.00
#
_symmetry.space_group_name_H-M   'P 1'
#
loop_
_entity.id
_entity.type
_entity.pdbx_description
1 polymer ?
#
loop_
_entity_poly.entity_id
_entity_poly.type
_entity_poly.pdbx_seq_one_letter_code
_entity_poly.pdbx_strand_id
1 'polypeptide(L)'
;IDLLTDPVTPMTFKNLQNLDVHRAGNATGKPIYYSIVQNNIEFAPVPDGDDYTIEIVYYQKVPALATVSTSWLLDAHPDAYLYGTLQHSAPYLQSDERIGVWAGKYNQIIEQIITSDEKAKFSGSTPSISFTPF
;
A
#
# COMPACT_ATOMS: atom_id res chain seq x y z
N ILE A 1 4.29 -8.43 6.30
CA ILE A 1 2.89 -8.88 6.43
C ILE A 1 2.75 -9.30 7.87
N ASP A 2 1.91 -8.60 8.60
CA ASP A 2 1.75 -8.83 10.03
C ASP A 2 0.34 -9.32 10.30
N LEU A 3 0.24 -10.29 11.20
CA LEU A 3 -1.03 -10.84 11.64
C LEU A 3 -1.50 -10.04 12.86
N LEU A 4 -2.65 -9.37 12.73
CA LEU A 4 -3.23 -8.48 13.73
C LEU A 4 -3.98 -9.28 14.81
N THR A 5 -3.27 -10.17 15.49
CA THR A 5 -3.72 -10.81 16.74
C THR A 5 -3.24 -10.02 17.95
N ASP A 6 -3.69 -10.41 19.15
CA ASP A 6 -3.11 -9.94 20.42
C ASP A 6 -2.18 -11.02 21.02
N PRO A 7 -0.84 -10.85 21.03
CA PRO A 7 -0.05 -9.76 20.45
C PRO A 7 0.13 -9.88 18.92
N VAL A 8 0.47 -8.77 18.27
CA VAL A 8 0.72 -8.71 16.81
C VAL A 8 1.86 -9.66 16.47
N THR A 9 1.64 -10.54 15.49
CA THR A 9 2.60 -11.58 15.11
C THR A 9 3.14 -11.33 13.71
N PRO A 10 4.43 -11.02 13.55
CA PRO A 10 5.00 -10.84 12.22
C PRO A 10 5.10 -12.18 11.49
N MET A 11 4.68 -12.21 10.22
CA MET A 11 4.75 -13.42 9.41
C MET A 11 6.05 -13.48 8.61
N THR A 12 6.65 -14.66 8.52
CA THR A 12 7.92 -14.86 7.80
C THR A 12 7.67 -15.35 6.36
N PHE A 13 8.32 -14.71 5.39
CA PHE A 13 8.26 -15.16 4.00
C PHE A 13 8.95 -16.52 3.83
N LYS A 14 8.29 -17.44 3.12
CA LYS A 14 8.86 -18.71 2.66
C LYS A 14 8.59 -18.88 1.16
N ASN A 15 9.52 -19.51 0.45
CA ASN A 15 9.21 -19.98 -0.90
C ASN A 15 8.17 -21.12 -0.82
N LEU A 16 7.48 -21.39 -1.94
CA LEU A 16 6.38 -22.35 -1.96
C LEU A 16 6.79 -23.76 -1.46
N GLN A 17 7.95 -24.24 -1.90
CA GLN A 17 8.46 -25.55 -1.48
C GLN A 17 8.65 -25.66 0.04
N ASN A 18 9.19 -24.63 0.71
CA ASN A 18 9.33 -24.64 2.17
C ASN A 18 7.99 -24.38 2.87
N LEU A 19 7.10 -23.60 2.27
CA LEU A 19 5.76 -23.37 2.80
C LEU A 19 4.97 -24.69 2.88
N ASP A 20 5.07 -25.53 1.84
CA ASP A 20 4.40 -26.84 1.79
C ASP A 20 4.96 -27.82 2.84
N VAL A 21 6.26 -27.78 3.14
CA VAL A 21 6.85 -28.57 4.23
C VAL A 21 6.24 -28.17 5.58
N HIS A 22 6.09 -26.86 5.82
CA HIS A 22 5.47 -26.36 7.05
C HIS A 22 3.96 -26.65 7.12
N ARG A 23 3.27 -26.64 5.99
CA ARG A 23 1.85 -27.01 5.87
C ARG A 23 1.63 -28.51 6.10
N ALA A 24 2.53 -29.37 5.63
CA ALA A 24 2.46 -30.81 5.84
C ALA A 24 2.77 -31.19 7.31
N GLY A 25 3.69 -30.47 7.96
CA GLY A 25 4.03 -30.69 9.37
C GLY A 25 3.01 -30.12 10.36
N ASN A 26 2.32 -29.03 9.99
CA ASN A 26 1.27 -28.39 10.79
C ASN A 26 0.09 -28.05 9.87
N ALA A 27 -0.90 -28.95 9.82
CA ALA A 27 -2.02 -28.83 8.90
C ALA A 27 -2.93 -27.62 9.21
N THR A 28 -3.09 -27.25 10.48
CA THR A 28 -3.99 -26.17 10.93
C THR A 28 -3.41 -25.44 12.12
N GLY A 29 -3.59 -24.12 12.20
CA GLY A 29 -3.12 -23.27 13.29
C GLY A 29 -3.02 -21.80 12.89
N LYS A 30 -2.63 -20.95 13.85
CA LYS A 30 -2.34 -19.54 13.61
C LYS A 30 -1.27 -19.36 12.51
N PRO A 31 -1.56 -18.61 11.42
CA PRO A 31 -0.59 -18.38 10.35
C PRO A 31 0.68 -17.67 10.83
N ILE A 32 1.83 -18.24 10.49
CA ILE A 32 3.16 -17.66 10.84
C ILE A 32 4.08 -17.53 9.62
N TYR A 33 3.74 -18.21 8.52
CA TYR A 33 4.44 -18.13 7.26
C TYR A 33 3.51 -17.66 6.16
N TYR A 34 4.07 -16.92 5.20
CA TYR A 34 3.38 -16.57 3.97
C TYR A 34 4.26 -16.79 2.75
N SER A 35 3.63 -17.04 1.61
CA SER A 35 4.26 -16.98 0.29
C SER A 35 3.35 -16.23 -0.68
N ILE A 36 3.94 -15.65 -1.72
CA ILE A 36 3.20 -14.95 -2.77
C ILE A 36 3.39 -15.76 -4.05
N VAL A 37 2.29 -16.32 -4.55
CA VAL A 37 2.27 -17.15 -5.77
C VAL A 37 1.33 -16.49 -6.77
N GLN A 38 1.91 -15.99 -7.85
CA GLN A 38 1.19 -15.20 -8.86
C GLN A 38 0.44 -14.02 -8.22
N ASN A 39 -0.88 -14.11 -8.15
CA ASN A 39 -1.78 -13.08 -7.64
C ASN A 39 -2.45 -13.48 -6.31
N ASN A 40 -2.01 -14.60 -5.71
CA ASN A 40 -2.52 -15.13 -4.46
C ASN A 40 -1.45 -15.07 -3.37
N ILE A 41 -1.91 -14.83 -2.15
CA ILE A 41 -1.08 -14.98 -0.95
C ILE A 41 -1.48 -16.30 -0.31
N GLU A 42 -0.50 -17.16 -0.10
CA GLU A 42 -0.67 -18.42 0.59
C GLU A 42 -0.12 -18.33 2.01
N PHE A 43 -0.82 -18.96 2.94
CA PHE A 43 -0.45 -19.00 4.35
C PHE A 43 -0.12 -20.43 4.80
N ALA A 44 0.73 -20.54 5.81
CA ALA A 44 0.96 -21.77 6.56
C ALA A 44 1.25 -21.47 8.04
N PRO A 45 0.75 -22.29 8.99
CA PRO A 45 -0.30 -23.33 8.84
C PRO A 45 -1.61 -22.82 8.23
N VAL A 46 -2.51 -23.72 7.83
CA VAL A 46 -3.86 -23.31 7.39
C VAL A 46 -4.54 -22.63 8.59
N PRO A 47 -5.12 -21.43 8.42
CA PRO A 47 -5.77 -20.74 9.53
C PRO A 47 -6.77 -21.62 10.27
N ASP A 48 -6.69 -21.66 11.59
CA ASP A 48 -7.56 -22.43 12.48
C ASP A 48 -8.85 -21.71 12.89
N GLY A 49 -9.03 -20.47 12.46
CA GLY A 49 -10.21 -19.64 12.72
C GLY A 49 -10.62 -18.85 11.48
N ASP A 50 -11.87 -18.39 11.48
CA ASP A 50 -12.49 -17.74 10.32
C ASP A 50 -12.01 -16.29 10.11
N ASP A 51 -11.55 -15.61 11.17
CA ASP A 51 -11.27 -14.16 11.16
C ASP A 51 -9.82 -13.85 11.58
N TYR A 52 -8.90 -13.94 10.62
CA TYR A 52 -7.54 -13.43 10.76
C TYR A 52 -7.35 -12.16 9.93
N THR A 53 -7.18 -11.02 10.61
CA THR A 53 -6.85 -9.76 9.95
C THR A 53 -5.35 -9.66 9.73
N ILE A 54 -4.95 -9.35 8.50
CA ILE A 54 -3.54 -9.14 8.12
C ILE A 54 -3.32 -7.70 7.67
N GLU A 55 -2.14 -7.18 8.01
CA GLU A 55 -1.65 -5.92 7.48
C GLU A 55 -0.58 -6.18 6.41
N ILE A 56 -0.77 -5.57 5.24
CA ILE A 56 0.14 -5.70 4.11
C ILE A 56 0.50 -4.29 3.61
N VAL A 57 1.78 -3.98 3.64
CA VAL A 57 2.35 -2.85 2.90
C VAL A 57 2.89 -3.38 1.58
N TYR A 58 2.30 -2.96 0.45
CA TYR A 58 2.73 -3.41 -0.88
C TYR A 58 2.76 -2.27 -1.88
N TYR A 59 3.59 -2.43 -2.91
CA TYR A 59 3.63 -1.53 -4.05
C TYR A 59 2.65 -2.03 -5.13
N GLN A 60 1.56 -1.30 -5.33
CA GLN A 60 0.66 -1.53 -6.45
C GLN A 60 1.05 -0.65 -7.63
N LYS A 61 1.30 -1.25 -8.79
CA LYS A 61 1.44 -0.49 -10.03
C LYS A 61 0.10 0.18 -10.35
N VAL A 62 0.13 1.47 -10.67
CA VAL A 62 -1.07 2.21 -11.09
C VAL A 62 -1.65 1.53 -12.34
N PRO A 63 -2.90 1.03 -12.30
CA PRO A 63 -3.52 0.39 -13.45
C PRO A 63 -3.69 1.40 -14.58
N ALA A 64 -3.70 0.92 -15.82
CA ALA A 64 -3.91 1.79 -16.98
C ALA A 64 -5.32 2.40 -16.93
N LEU A 65 -5.44 3.70 -17.19
CA LEU A 65 -6.73 4.41 -17.23
C LEU A 65 -7.72 3.83 -18.26
N ALA A 66 -7.24 3.09 -19.26
CA ALA A 66 -8.10 2.49 -20.29
C ALA A 66 -9.04 1.40 -19.76
N THR A 67 -8.72 0.78 -18.63
CA THR A 67 -9.50 -0.36 -18.08
C THR A 67 -10.28 -0.02 -16.82
N VAL A 68 -10.06 1.17 -16.21
CA VAL A 68 -10.75 1.61 -14.99
C VAL A 68 -11.09 3.08 -15.13
N SER A 69 -12.35 3.44 -14.93
CA SER A 69 -12.84 4.83 -15.02
C SER A 69 -12.42 5.70 -13.82
N THR A 70 -11.95 5.08 -12.73
CA THR A 70 -11.49 5.75 -11.51
C THR A 70 -10.08 5.29 -11.15
N SER A 71 -9.27 6.23 -10.66
CA SER A 71 -7.92 5.99 -10.15
C SER A 71 -7.91 6.40 -8.68
N TRP A 72 -7.06 5.78 -7.85
CA TRP A 72 -6.92 6.16 -6.44
C TRP A 72 -6.69 7.68 -6.27
N LEU A 73 -5.98 8.29 -7.22
CA LEU A 73 -5.69 9.72 -7.22
C LEU A 73 -6.95 10.55 -7.53
N LEU A 74 -7.83 10.07 -8.41
CA LEU A 74 -9.11 10.73 -8.70
C LEU A 74 -10.05 10.69 -7.50
N ASP A 75 -10.07 9.57 -6.77
CA ASP A 75 -10.95 9.40 -5.61
C ASP A 75 -10.46 10.18 -4.39
N ALA A 76 -9.15 10.14 -4.12
CA ALA A 76 -8.56 10.80 -2.94
C ALA A 76 -8.23 12.29 -3.17
N HIS A 77 -7.82 12.66 -4.37
CA HIS A 77 -7.35 14.01 -4.72
C HIS A 77 -7.91 14.50 -6.08
N PRO A 78 -9.25 14.65 -6.20
CA PRO A 78 -9.88 15.16 -7.42
C PRO A 78 -9.44 16.59 -7.77
N ASP A 79 -9.05 17.36 -6.75
CA ASP A 79 -8.51 18.71 -6.86
C ASP A 79 -7.17 18.78 -7.60
N ALA A 80 -6.31 17.76 -7.47
CA ALA A 80 -5.05 17.68 -8.23
C ALA A 80 -5.33 17.69 -9.75
N TYR A 81 -6.33 16.93 -10.20
CA TYR A 81 -6.75 16.91 -11.60
C TYR A 81 -7.40 18.24 -12.03
N LEU A 82 -8.23 18.84 -11.17
CA LEU A 82 -8.85 20.14 -11.45
C LEU A 82 -7.80 21.23 -11.66
N TYR A 83 -6.88 21.41 -10.72
CA TYR A 83 -5.90 22.50 -10.83
C TYR A 83 -4.83 22.23 -11.89
N GLY A 84 -4.46 20.96 -12.13
CA GLY A 84 -3.58 20.60 -13.24
C GLY A 84 -4.19 20.90 -14.62
N THR A 85 -5.49 20.60 -14.80
CA THR A 85 -6.22 20.91 -16.04
C THR A 85 -6.48 22.41 -16.22
N LEU A 86 -6.79 23.15 -15.16
CA LEU A 86 -6.93 24.61 -15.20
C LEU A 86 -5.60 25.29 -15.55
N GLN A 87 -4.48 24.81 -15.01
CA GLN A 87 -3.16 25.32 -15.35
C GLN A 87 -2.83 25.10 -16.83
N HIS A 88 -3.17 23.94 -17.40
CA HIS A 88 -2.91 23.62 -18.81
C HIS A 88 -3.88 24.32 -19.78
N SER A 89 -5.12 24.58 -19.36
CA SER A 89 -6.12 25.27 -20.20
C SER A 89 -6.00 26.79 -20.18
N ALA A 90 -5.42 27.37 -19.13
CA ALA A 90 -5.29 28.82 -18.98
C ALA A 90 -4.59 29.54 -20.16
N PRO A 91 -3.48 29.03 -20.76
CA PRO A 91 -2.88 29.63 -21.95
C PRO A 91 -3.82 29.64 -23.16
N TYR A 92 -4.60 28.58 -23.35
CA TYR A 92 -5.57 28.48 -24.44
C TYR A 92 -6.73 29.47 -24.27
N LEU A 93 -7.14 29.70 -23.01
CA LEU A 93 -8.18 30.66 -22.64
C LEU A 93 -7.65 32.10 -22.47
N GLN A 94 -6.39 32.37 -22.82
CA GLN A 94 -5.73 33.68 -22.66
C GLN A 94 -5.81 34.24 -21.23
N SER A 95 -5.87 33.36 -20.24
CA SER A 95 -5.98 33.69 -18.81
C SER A 95 -4.61 33.58 -18.12
N ASP A 96 -3.59 34.20 -18.70
CA ASP A 96 -2.19 34.04 -18.31
C ASP A 96 -1.92 34.45 -16.85
N GLU A 97 -2.66 35.45 -16.36
CA GLU A 97 -2.55 35.92 -14.97
C GLU A 97 -3.03 34.87 -13.95
N ARG A 98 -3.84 33.90 -14.38
CA ARG A 98 -4.36 32.83 -13.52
C ARG A 98 -3.46 31.60 -13.50
N ILE A 99 -2.52 31.45 -14.44
CA ILE A 99 -1.58 30.31 -14.49
C ILE A 99 -0.83 30.17 -13.17
N GLY A 100 -0.31 31.28 -12.63
CA GLY A 100 0.41 31.27 -11.36
C GLY A 100 -0.46 30.85 -10.17
N VAL A 101 -1.73 31.25 -10.15
CA VAL A 101 -2.69 30.85 -9.10
C VAL A 101 -2.96 29.35 -9.17
N TRP A 102 -3.21 28.81 -10.37
CA TRP A 102 -3.48 27.39 -10.57
C TRP A 102 -2.26 26.53 -10.28
N ALA A 103 -1.09 26.94 -10.76
CA ALA A 103 0.17 26.25 -10.47
C ALA A 103 0.50 26.25 -8.98
N GLY A 104 0.26 27.36 -8.27
CA GLY A 104 0.44 27.43 -6.82
C GLY A 104 -0.46 26.45 -6.07
N LYS A 105 -1.75 26.38 -6.43
CA LYS A 105 -2.70 25.44 -5.83
C LYS A 105 -2.36 23.99 -6.16
N TYR A 106 -1.98 23.69 -7.40
CA TYR A 106 -1.55 22.36 -7.82
C TYR A 106 -0.33 21.90 -7.00
N ASN A 107 0.70 22.73 -6.88
CA ASN A 107 1.90 22.40 -6.12
C ASN A 107 1.61 22.15 -4.64
N GLN A 108 0.73 22.94 -4.02
CA GLN A 108 0.30 22.72 -2.63
C GLN A 108 -0.35 21.35 -2.43
N ILE A 109 -1.19 20.92 -3.38
CA ILE A 109 -1.87 19.63 -3.30
C ILE A 109 -0.85 18.49 -3.45
N ILE A 110 0.09 18.60 -4.39
CA ILE A 110 1.16 17.60 -4.55
C ILE A 110 2.00 17.47 -3.28
N GLU A 111 2.36 18.58 -2.65
CA GLU A 111 3.12 18.57 -1.40
C GLU A 111 2.34 17.92 -0.23
N GLN A 112 1.02 18.15 -0.16
CA GLN A 112 0.15 17.48 0.82
C GLN A 112 0.11 15.96 0.60
N ILE A 113 0.00 15.51 -0.65
CA ILE A 113 0.01 14.08 -1.02
C ILE A 113 1.32 13.44 -0.57
N ILE A 114 2.46 14.05 -0.92
CA ILE A 114 3.79 13.55 -0.54
C ILE A 114 3.94 13.49 0.98
N THR A 115 3.55 14.55 1.69
CA THR A 115 3.64 14.60 3.16
C THR A 115 2.78 13.52 3.83
N SER A 116 1.60 13.25 3.28
CA SER A 116 0.72 12.19 3.77
C SER A 116 1.32 10.80 3.56
N ASP A 117 1.92 10.57 2.39
CA ASP A 117 2.62 9.32 2.07
C ASP A 117 3.84 9.10 2.98
N GLU A 118 4.64 10.14 3.21
CA GLU A 118 5.76 10.07 4.15
C GLU A 118 5.30 9.70 5.56
N LYS A 119 4.23 10.33 6.07
CA LYS A 119 3.66 9.99 7.38
C LYS A 119 3.17 8.54 7.45
N ALA A 120 2.49 8.06 6.40
CA ALA A 120 2.00 6.70 6.33
C ALA A 120 3.14 5.67 6.40
N LYS A 121 4.27 5.92 5.73
CA LYS A 121 5.45 5.03 5.74
C LYS A 121 6.06 4.82 7.12
N PHE A 122 6.01 5.82 7.99
CA PHE A 122 6.62 5.74 9.33
C PHE A 122 5.63 5.38 10.44
N SER A 123 4.34 5.24 10.13
CA SER A 123 3.29 5.00 11.14
C SER A 123 3.15 3.53 11.57
N GLY A 124 3.74 2.57 10.84
CA GLY A 124 3.42 1.14 10.99
C GLY A 124 4.47 0.25 11.70
N SER A 125 5.70 0.71 11.92
CA SER A 125 6.74 -0.18 12.45
C SER A 125 7.63 0.49 13.49
N THR A 126 7.51 0.05 14.75
CA THR A 126 8.58 0.22 15.73
C THR A 126 9.72 -0.71 15.34
N PRO A 127 10.93 -0.22 15.00
CA PRO A 127 12.06 -1.07 14.71
C PRO A 127 12.42 -1.89 15.95
N SER A 128 12.16 -3.20 15.93
CA SER A 128 12.58 -4.14 16.96
C SER A 128 13.93 -4.72 16.56
N ILE A 129 14.95 -4.49 17.38
CA ILE A 129 16.31 -5.01 17.20
C ILE A 129 16.51 -6.07 18.29
N SER A 130 16.47 -7.35 17.92
CA SER A 130 16.82 -8.44 18.84
C SER A 130 18.28 -8.86 18.63
N PHE A 131 19.13 -8.64 19.62
CA PHE A 131 20.47 -9.22 19.66
C PHE A 131 20.37 -10.61 20.29
N THR A 132 20.69 -11.66 19.53
CA THR A 132 20.93 -12.99 20.10
C THR A 132 22.40 -13.07 20.51
N PRO A 133 22.72 -13.14 21.82
CA PRO A 133 24.08 -13.43 22.26
C PRO A 133 24.47 -14.86 21.89
N PHE A 134 25.74 -15.02 21.52
CA PHE A 134 26.40 -16.31 21.25
C PHE A 134 26.63 -17.11 22.54
#